data_AF-A0A379GEN7-F1
#
_entry.id   AF-A0A379GEN7-F1
#
_cell.length_a   1.000
_cell.length_b   1.000
_cell.length_c   1.000
_cell.angle_alpha   90.00
_cell.angle_beta   90.00
_cell.angle_gamma   90.00
#
_symmetry.space_group_name_H-M   'P 1'
#
loop_
_entity.id
_entity.type
_entity.pdbx_description
1 polymer ?
#
loop_
_entity_poly.entity_id
_entity_poly.type
_entity_poly.pdbx_seq_one_letter_code
_entity_poly.pdbx_strand_id
1 'polypeptide(L)'
;MKNCTLGNETDNSLISNAFGFLRFPLNFQPYSSDADWVITGVPFDMATSGRAGTRHGPGAIRQISTNLAWEGHRWPWHFDMRERLKVVDCGDLVFNFGDAQDMSDKLQAHTEKLLAAGKRCLTFGGDHFVTLPSITCSR
;
A
#
# COMPACT_ATOMS: atom_id res chain seq x y z
N MET A 1 2.73 -7.90 15.04
CA MET A 1 4.13 -7.37 15.01
C MET A 1 5.20 -8.44 15.10
N LYS A 2 4.97 -9.59 15.74
CA LYS A 2 5.99 -10.62 15.94
C LYS A 2 6.63 -11.19 14.66
N ASN A 3 6.08 -11.01 13.45
CA ASN A 3 6.59 -11.69 12.25
C ASN A 3 7.30 -10.75 11.26
N CYS A 4 7.56 -9.48 11.65
CA CYS A 4 8.04 -8.45 10.73
C CYS A 4 9.26 -7.68 11.27
N THR A 5 9.94 -8.24 12.25
CA THR A 5 11.02 -7.63 13.02
C THR A 5 12.15 -8.64 13.23
N LEU A 6 13.36 -8.15 13.48
CA LEU A 6 14.50 -9.02 13.77
C LEU A 6 14.21 -9.89 15.00
N GLY A 7 14.42 -11.20 14.89
CA GLY A 7 14.21 -12.15 16.00
C GLY A 7 12.74 -12.43 16.33
N ASN A 8 11.79 -11.98 15.50
CA ASN A 8 10.35 -12.09 15.75
C ASN A 8 9.86 -11.37 17.02
N GLU A 9 10.57 -10.31 17.42
CA GLU A 9 10.29 -9.53 18.62
C GLU A 9 9.16 -8.53 18.40
N THR A 10 8.45 -8.17 19.47
CA THR A 10 7.41 -7.13 19.37
C THR A 10 8.07 -5.74 19.40
N ASP A 11 8.06 -5.06 18.26
CA ASP A 11 8.53 -3.67 18.17
C ASP A 11 7.36 -2.71 18.43
N ASN A 12 7.41 -1.93 19.51
CA ASN A 12 6.43 -0.87 19.83
C ASN A 12 6.97 0.54 19.58
N SER A 13 8.21 0.66 19.10
CA SER A 13 8.83 1.95 18.79
C SER A 13 8.04 2.65 17.69
N LEU A 14 7.90 3.97 17.79
CA LEU A 14 7.24 4.76 16.75
C LEU A 14 8.19 5.12 15.60
N ILE A 15 9.50 4.90 15.81
CA ILE A 15 10.56 5.47 14.96
C ILE A 15 11.46 4.44 14.29
N SER A 16 11.56 3.21 14.81
CA SER A 16 12.33 2.13 14.17
C SER A 16 11.48 1.34 13.19
N ASN A 17 12.10 0.60 12.28
CA ASN A 17 11.43 -0.39 11.42
C ASN A 17 10.14 0.14 10.75
N ALA A 18 10.17 1.39 10.28
CA ALA A 18 9.09 2.04 9.54
C ALA A 18 9.08 1.58 8.07
N PHE A 19 9.17 0.27 7.86
CA PHE A 19 9.17 -0.35 6.55
C PHE A 19 7.74 -0.72 6.17
N GLY A 20 7.27 -0.25 5.02
CA GLY A 20 5.91 -0.49 4.54
C GLY A 20 4.82 0.20 5.39
N PHE A 21 3.57 -0.14 5.09
CA PHE A 21 2.40 0.38 5.80
C PHE A 21 2.05 -0.44 7.04
N LEU A 22 1.81 0.22 8.18
CA LEU A 22 1.43 -0.38 9.47
C LEU A 22 2.33 -1.53 9.96
N ARG A 23 3.55 -1.64 9.40
CA ARG A 23 4.47 -2.78 9.53
C ARG A 23 3.89 -4.12 9.07
N PHE A 24 3.05 -4.08 8.04
CA PHE A 24 2.69 -5.30 7.32
C PHE A 24 3.94 -5.88 6.62
N PRO A 25 3.96 -7.21 6.39
CA PRO A 25 5.06 -7.84 5.70
C PRO A 25 5.24 -7.25 4.30
N LEU A 26 6.50 -6.96 3.95
CA LEU A 26 6.87 -6.56 2.60
C LEU A 26 6.91 -7.79 1.69
N ASN A 27 6.22 -7.73 0.55
CA ASN A 27 6.27 -8.77 -0.46
C ASN A 27 6.20 -8.18 -1.88
N PHE A 28 7.32 -8.21 -2.60
CA PHE A 28 7.43 -7.71 -3.97
C PHE A 28 6.88 -8.67 -5.03
N GLN A 29 6.39 -9.85 -4.63
CA GLN A 29 5.70 -10.83 -5.47
C GLN A 29 4.25 -11.00 -4.97
N PRO A 30 3.40 -9.96 -5.06
CA PRO A 30 2.08 -9.97 -4.44
C PRO A 30 1.13 -10.99 -5.08
N TYR A 31 1.29 -11.30 -6.37
CA TYR A 31 0.38 -12.16 -7.12
C TYR A 31 0.38 -13.62 -6.65
N SER A 32 1.54 -14.13 -6.21
CA SER A 32 1.72 -15.50 -5.70
C SER A 32 1.66 -15.57 -4.17
N SER A 33 1.44 -14.44 -3.49
CA SER A 33 1.37 -14.42 -2.03
C SER A 33 0.06 -15.02 -1.51
N ASP A 34 0.05 -15.50 -0.26
CA ASP A 34 -1.18 -15.95 0.41
C ASP A 34 -2.02 -14.79 0.98
N ALA A 35 -1.70 -13.55 0.62
CA ALA A 35 -2.39 -12.37 1.11
C ALA A 35 -3.70 -12.13 0.36
N ASP A 36 -4.71 -11.68 1.11
CA ASP A 36 -6.02 -11.30 0.59
C ASP A 36 -6.00 -9.83 0.14
N TRP A 37 -5.21 -8.99 0.81
CA TRP A 37 -5.06 -7.57 0.52
C TRP A 37 -3.62 -7.24 0.15
N VAL A 38 -3.46 -6.47 -0.92
CA VAL A 38 -2.18 -5.99 -1.41
C VAL A 38 -2.18 -4.47 -1.39
N ILE A 39 -1.20 -3.89 -0.71
CA ILE A 39 -0.98 -2.46 -0.64
C ILE A 39 0.04 -2.06 -1.69
N THR A 40 -0.32 -1.10 -2.54
CA THR A 40 0.54 -0.60 -3.61
C THR A 40 0.60 0.92 -3.56
N GLY A 41 1.80 1.51 -3.51
CA GLY A 41 1.97 2.94 -3.65
C GLY A 41 2.06 3.36 -5.11
N VAL A 42 1.47 4.51 -5.46
CA VAL A 42 1.53 5.11 -6.79
C VAL A 42 2.03 6.55 -6.63
N PRO A 43 3.36 6.77 -6.66
CA PRO A 43 3.97 8.08 -6.46
C PRO A 43 3.82 8.96 -7.71
N PHE A 44 2.59 9.35 -8.02
CA PHE A 44 2.23 10.11 -9.22
C PHE A 44 1.51 11.41 -8.87
N ASP A 45 1.94 12.53 -9.46
CA ASP A 45 1.35 13.86 -9.27
C ASP A 45 1.33 14.70 -10.55
N MET A 46 1.49 14.09 -11.74
CA MET A 46 1.54 14.85 -12.99
C MET A 46 0.16 15.32 -13.47
N ALA A 47 -0.95 14.76 -12.95
CA ALA A 47 -2.28 15.24 -13.27
C ALA A 47 -2.78 16.35 -12.31
N THR A 48 -1.95 16.84 -11.39
CA THR A 48 -2.35 17.95 -10.51
C THR A 48 -2.42 19.25 -11.29
N SER A 49 -3.59 19.91 -11.25
CA SER A 49 -3.79 21.26 -11.82
C SER A 49 -3.27 22.39 -10.93
N GLY A 50 -2.89 22.07 -9.68
CA GLY A 50 -2.45 23.02 -8.65
C GLY A 50 -1.02 22.76 -8.17
N ARG A 51 -0.82 22.61 -6.86
CA ARG A 51 0.52 22.37 -6.29
C ARG A 51 0.90 20.90 -6.42
N ALA A 52 2.05 20.65 -7.06
CA ALA A 52 2.69 19.34 -7.09
C ALA A 52 3.22 18.94 -5.70
N GLY A 53 3.55 17.66 -5.52
CA GLY A 53 4.15 17.12 -4.29
C GLY A 53 3.50 15.84 -3.78
N THR A 54 2.35 15.44 -4.33
CA THR A 54 1.65 14.23 -3.89
C THR A 54 2.38 12.94 -4.26
N ARG A 55 3.38 12.99 -5.16
CA ARG A 55 4.31 11.89 -5.43
C ARG A 55 5.05 11.39 -4.17
N HIS A 56 5.20 12.24 -3.15
CA HIS A 56 5.82 11.88 -1.88
C HIS A 56 4.82 11.30 -0.86
N GLY A 57 3.52 11.31 -1.19
CA GLY A 57 2.44 10.83 -0.34
C GLY A 57 2.59 9.38 0.12
N PRO A 58 2.83 8.40 -0.77
CA PRO A 58 2.93 7.00 -0.38
C PRO A 58 4.04 6.75 0.65
N GLY A 59 5.20 7.39 0.47
CA GLY A 59 6.30 7.32 1.43
C GLY A 59 5.94 7.94 2.77
N ALA A 60 5.34 9.13 2.77
CA ALA A 60 4.93 9.83 4.00
C ALA A 60 3.87 9.04 4.79
N ILE A 61 2.89 8.44 4.09
CA ILE A 61 1.85 7.60 4.70
C ILE A 61 2.48 6.40 5.41
N ARG A 62 3.41 5.70 4.74
CA ARG A 62 4.12 4.56 5.34
C ARG A 62 4.88 4.98 6.60
N GLN A 63 5.62 6.09 6.55
CA GLN A 63 6.37 6.58 7.71
C GLN A 63 5.46 6.95 8.89
N ILE A 64 4.37 7.67 8.65
CA ILE A 64 3.47 8.11 9.73
C ILE A 64 2.64 6.94 10.28
N SER A 65 2.40 5.90 9.47
CA SER A 65 1.60 4.74 9.86
C SER A 65 2.17 3.97 11.06
N THR A 66 3.46 4.09 11.39
CA THR A 66 4.02 3.50 12.61
C THR A 66 3.33 4.00 13.89
N ASN A 67 2.80 5.23 13.87
CA ASN A 67 2.02 5.79 14.97
C ASN A 67 0.67 5.11 15.18
N LEU A 68 0.15 4.42 14.16
CA LEU A 68 -1.04 3.58 14.30
C LEU A 68 -0.67 2.13 14.52
N ALA A 69 0.58 1.75 14.20
CA ALA A 69 0.99 0.37 14.28
C ALA A 69 1.09 -0.13 15.73
N TRP A 70 1.53 0.70 16.68
CA TRP A 70 1.62 0.32 18.09
C TRP A 70 0.26 0.09 18.75
N GLU A 71 -0.81 0.73 18.26
CA GLU A 71 -2.17 0.49 18.72
C GLU A 71 -2.60 -0.90 18.23
N GLY A 72 -2.59 -1.91 19.11
CA GLY A 72 -3.03 -3.26 18.78
C GLY A 72 -4.50 -3.31 18.33
N HIS A 73 -5.36 -2.51 18.96
CA HIS A 73 -6.74 -2.32 18.54
C HIS A 73 -7.07 -0.82 18.51
N ARG A 74 -7.56 -0.33 17.36
CA ARG A 74 -7.95 1.07 17.21
C ARG A 74 -9.33 1.28 17.81
N TRP A 75 -9.48 2.15 18.81
CA TRP A 75 -10.80 2.50 19.33
C TRP A 75 -11.73 3.03 18.21
N PRO A 76 -12.99 2.58 18.10
CA PRO A 76 -13.76 1.73 19.03
C PRO A 76 -13.74 0.22 18.70
N TRP A 77 -12.84 -0.25 17.85
CA TRP A 77 -12.74 -1.65 17.48
C TRP A 77 -12.08 -2.48 18.59
N HIS A 78 -12.65 -3.67 18.81
CA HIS A 78 -12.20 -4.64 19.81
C HIS A 78 -11.34 -5.75 19.22
N PHE A 79 -10.84 -5.59 17.99
CA PHE A 79 -10.04 -6.59 17.30
C PHE A 79 -8.77 -5.96 16.71
N ASP A 80 -7.69 -6.74 16.65
CA ASP A 80 -6.51 -6.39 15.86
C ASP A 80 -6.77 -6.71 14.39
N MET A 81 -6.61 -5.70 13.53
CA MET A 81 -6.73 -5.83 12.08
C MET A 81 -5.81 -6.93 11.53
N ARG A 82 -4.63 -7.11 12.12
CA ARG A 82 -3.58 -8.03 11.68
C ARG A 82 -3.91 -9.50 11.93
N GLU A 83 -4.78 -9.78 12.90
CA GLU A 83 -5.25 -11.14 13.16
C GLU A 83 -6.38 -11.54 12.21
N ARG A 84 -7.09 -10.55 11.66
CA ARG A 84 -8.29 -10.74 10.82
C ARG A 84 -7.99 -10.67 9.34
N LEU A 85 -6.99 -9.88 8.93
CA LEU A 85 -6.67 -9.61 7.53
C LEU A 85 -5.25 -10.07 7.18
N LYS A 86 -5.12 -10.82 6.09
CA LYS A 86 -3.83 -11.13 5.48
C LYS A 86 -3.47 -10.01 4.50
N VAL A 87 -2.60 -9.11 4.94
CA VAL A 87 -2.20 -7.93 4.16
C VAL A 87 -0.71 -7.96 3.91
N VAL A 88 -0.30 -7.62 2.69
CA VAL A 88 1.10 -7.39 2.31
C VAL A 88 1.25 -6.01 1.69
N ASP A 89 2.40 -5.37 1.91
CA ASP A 89 2.78 -4.16 1.18
C ASP A 89 3.80 -4.56 0.10
N CYS A 90 3.45 -4.29 -1.16
CA CYS A 90 4.31 -4.64 -2.30
C CYS A 90 5.21 -3.50 -2.77
N GLY A 91 5.23 -2.38 -2.04
CA GLY A 91 6.02 -1.21 -2.41
C GLY A 91 5.29 -0.33 -3.42
N ASP A 92 6.06 0.29 -4.31
CA ASP A 92 5.55 1.27 -5.27
C ASP A 92 5.47 0.68 -6.69
N LEU A 93 4.46 1.12 -7.44
CA LEU A 93 4.33 0.78 -8.85
C LEU A 93 5.48 1.41 -9.64
N VAL A 94 6.18 0.58 -10.43
CA VAL A 94 7.26 1.04 -11.30
C VAL A 94 6.71 1.40 -12.66
N PHE A 95 6.78 2.68 -13.02
CA PHE A 95 6.38 3.21 -14.32
C PHE A 95 7.42 4.22 -14.84
N ASN A 96 7.33 4.57 -16.12
CA ASN A 96 8.24 5.52 -16.75
C ASN A 96 7.97 6.93 -16.22
N PHE A 97 9.00 7.53 -15.64
CA PHE A 97 8.90 8.86 -15.07
C PHE A 97 8.61 9.90 -16.17
N GLY A 98 7.53 10.67 -16.03
CA GLY A 98 7.10 11.62 -17.05
C GLY A 98 6.01 11.08 -18.00
N ASP A 99 5.65 9.81 -17.91
CA ASP A 99 4.66 9.18 -18.79
C ASP A 99 3.40 8.80 -17.99
N ALA A 100 2.37 9.64 -18.11
CA ALA A 100 1.09 9.42 -17.45
C ALA A 100 0.31 8.24 -18.06
N GLN A 101 0.50 7.96 -19.35
CA GLN A 101 -0.18 6.85 -20.03
C GLN A 101 0.41 5.52 -19.58
N ASP A 102 1.75 5.40 -19.58
CA ASP A 102 2.44 4.20 -19.07
C ASP A 102 2.09 3.93 -17.61
N MET A 103 1.97 4.97 -16.77
CA MET A 103 1.51 4.83 -15.40
C MET A 103 0.09 4.24 -15.32
N SER A 104 -0.84 4.79 -16.09
CA SER A 104 -2.23 4.32 -16.12
C SER A 104 -2.33 2.87 -16.61
N ASP A 105 -1.65 2.54 -17.69
CA ASP A 105 -1.67 1.20 -18.30
C ASP A 105 -1.07 0.15 -17.35
N LYS A 106 0.05 0.48 -16.70
CA LYS A 106 0.68 -0.41 -15.71
C LYS A 106 -0.14 -0.56 -14.44
N LEU A 107 -0.78 0.51 -13.97
CA LEU A 107 -1.65 0.47 -12.80
C LEU A 107 -2.89 -0.39 -13.08
N GLN A 108 -3.48 -0.25 -14.26
CA GLN A 108 -4.59 -1.09 -14.70
C GLN A 108 -4.15 -2.56 -14.78
N ALA A 109 -3.07 -2.87 -15.49
CA ALA A 109 -2.56 -4.24 -15.62
C ALA A 109 -2.21 -4.87 -14.26
N HIS A 110 -1.63 -4.08 -13.34
CA HIS A 110 -1.35 -4.52 -11.97
C HIS A 110 -2.64 -4.87 -11.22
N THR A 111 -3.66 -4.02 -11.30
CA THR A 111 -4.95 -4.21 -10.63
C THR A 111 -5.71 -5.40 -11.21
N GLU A 112 -5.76 -5.53 -12.54
CA GLU A 112 -6.36 -6.68 -13.24
C GLU A 112 -5.73 -7.99 -12.79
N LYS A 113 -4.40 -8.03 -12.71
CA LYS A 113 -3.67 -9.23 -12.28
C LYS A 113 -3.92 -9.57 -10.80
N LEU A 114 -4.10 -8.57 -9.94
CA LEU A 114 -4.48 -8.81 -8.54
C LEU A 114 -5.90 -9.36 -8.41
N LEU A 115 -6.86 -8.76 -9.11
CA LEU A 115 -8.25 -9.21 -9.09
C LEU A 115 -8.39 -10.63 -9.68
N ALA A 116 -7.68 -10.93 -10.78
CA ALA A 116 -7.64 -12.26 -11.36
C ALA A 116 -7.06 -13.32 -10.39
N ALA A 117 -6.16 -12.92 -9.49
CA ALA A 117 -5.63 -13.77 -8.42
C ALA A 117 -6.56 -13.83 -7.19
N GLY A 118 -7.77 -13.25 -7.24
CA GLY A 118 -8.73 -13.21 -6.14
C GLY A 118 -8.35 -12.27 -5.01
N LYS A 119 -7.41 -11.33 -5.25
CA LYS A 119 -6.86 -10.41 -4.25
C LYS A 119 -7.54 -9.06 -4.32
N ARG A 120 -7.53 -8.33 -3.21
CA ARG A 120 -8.01 -6.95 -3.11
C ARG A 120 -6.83 -5.99 -3.13
N CYS A 121 -6.99 -4.88 -3.83
CA CYS A 121 -5.97 -3.85 -3.95
C CYS A 121 -6.30 -2.66 -3.03
N LEU A 122 -5.29 -2.14 -2.31
CA LEU A 122 -5.35 -0.87 -1.59
C LEU A 122 -4.22 0.02 -2.11
N THR A 123 -4.58 1.05 -2.87
CA THR A 123 -3.58 1.95 -3.46
C THR A 123 -3.39 3.21 -2.65
N PHE A 124 -2.14 3.58 -2.37
CA PHE A 124 -1.82 4.93 -1.91
C PHE A 124 -1.42 5.77 -3.11
N GLY A 125 -2.31 6.63 -3.55
CA GLY A 125 -2.03 7.54 -4.66
C GLY A 125 -1.25 8.78 -4.23
N GLY A 126 -0.94 9.59 -5.24
CA GLY A 126 -0.68 11.02 -5.06
C GLY A 126 -1.90 11.87 -5.43
N ASP A 127 -2.46 11.69 -6.62
CA ASP A 127 -3.67 12.40 -7.05
C ASP A 127 -4.92 11.49 -7.08
N HIS A 128 -6.10 12.10 -7.20
CA HIS A 128 -7.37 11.36 -7.33
C HIS A 128 -7.50 10.61 -8.68
N PHE A 129 -6.59 10.82 -9.64
CA PHE A 129 -6.60 10.18 -10.96
C PHE A 129 -6.26 8.69 -10.88
N VAL A 130 -5.51 8.27 -9.85
CA VAL A 130 -5.22 6.85 -9.51
C VAL A 130 -6.51 6.02 -9.31
N THR A 131 -7.64 6.65 -8.99
CA THR A 131 -8.92 5.96 -8.75
C THR A 131 -9.60 5.46 -10.03
N LEU A 132 -9.41 6.14 -11.18
CA LEU A 132 -10.05 5.79 -12.46
C LEU A 132 -9.72 4.37 -12.95
N PRO A 133 -8.44 3.98 -13.07
CA PRO A 133 -8.09 2.62 -13.52
C PRO A 133 -8.49 1.55 -12.49
N SER A 134 -8.57 1.89 -11.20
CA SER A 134 -8.98 0.95 -10.15
C SER A 134 -10.47 0.58 -10.21
N ILE A 135 -11.35 1.51 -10.62
CA ILE A 135 -12.80 1.28 -10.71
C ILE A 135 -13.20 0.63 -12.03
N THR A 136 -12.53 0.94 -13.15
CA THR A 136 -12.82 0.30 -14.45
C THR A 136 -12.62 -1.21 -14.39
N CYS A 137 -11.73 -1.68 -13.52
CA CYS A 137 -11.38 -3.07 -13.35
C CYS A 137 -12.31 -3.85 -12.39
N SER A 138 -13.10 -3.16 -11.55
CA SER A 138 -13.96 -3.80 -10.54
C SER A 138 -15.39 -4.11 -11.03
N ARG A 139 -15.60 -4.20 -12.34
CA ARG A 139 -16.87 -4.64 -12.95
C ARG A 139 -16.82 -6.13 -13.25
#